data_AF-A0A2A6BH31-F1
#
_entry.id   AF-A0A2A6BH31-F1
#
_cell.length_a   1.000
_cell.length_b   1.000
_cell.length_c   1.000
_cell.angle_alpha   90.00
_cell.angle_beta   90.00
_cell.angle_gamma   90.00
#
_symmetry.space_group_name_H-M   'P 1'
#
loop_
_entity.id
_entity.type
_entity.pdbx_description
1 polymer ?
#
loop_
_entity_poly.entity_id
_entity_poly.type
_entity_poly.pdbx_seq_one_letter_code
_entity_poly.pdbx_strand_id
1 'polypeptide(L)'
;MMKAIFVCLLLFLPVTIAIRCFIGTDMNFMQDDCKGNAKGSNFCYKQVTPHGGSSNKDCGYGFCSEDGCKGGECCCSTGDYCNGAAGSILLISLATAAAAAWLRL
;
A
#
# COMPACT_ATOMS: atom_id res chain seq x y z
N MET A 1 21.90 -34.02 1.71
CA MET A 1 20.49 -33.77 2.05
C MET A 1 20.26 -32.54 2.96
N MET A 2 21.27 -31.98 3.64
CA MET A 2 21.12 -30.80 4.51
C MET A 2 20.84 -29.46 3.79
N LYS A 3 21.10 -29.34 2.48
CA LYS A 3 20.93 -28.07 1.74
C LYS A 3 19.46 -27.70 1.46
N ALA A 4 18.57 -28.67 1.30
CA ALA A 4 17.16 -28.41 0.99
C ALA A 4 16.39 -27.87 2.21
N ILE A 5 16.75 -28.32 3.42
CA ILE A 5 16.13 -27.89 4.68
C ILE A 5 16.41 -26.40 4.96
N PHE A 6 17.63 -25.94 4.67
CA PHE A 6 18.03 -24.54 4.87
C PHE A 6 17.28 -23.57 3.93
N VAL A 7 17.01 -23.98 2.69
CA VAL A 7 16.24 -23.19 1.71
C VAL A 7 14.76 -23.15 2.11
N CYS A 8 14.17 -24.25 2.57
CA CYS A 8 12.81 -24.24 3.12
C CYS A 8 12.69 -23.32 4.35
N LEU A 9 13.67 -23.33 5.26
CA LEU A 9 13.68 -22.46 6.44
C LEU A 9 13.71 -20.96 6.11
N LEU A 10 14.36 -20.55 5.02
CA LEU A 10 14.36 -19.16 4.55
C LEU A 10 13.01 -18.72 3.96
N LEU A 11 12.25 -19.64 3.35
CA LEU A 11 10.92 -19.36 2.79
C LEU A 11 9.82 -19.22 3.85
N PHE A 12 10.05 -19.75 5.05
CA PHE A 12 9.12 -19.66 6.18
C PHE A 12 9.48 -18.58 7.19
N LEU A 13 10.55 -17.79 6.98
CA LEU A 13 10.72 -16.58 7.76
C LEU A 13 9.57 -15.64 7.37
N PRO A 14 8.61 -15.36 8.26
CA PRO A 14 7.64 -14.32 8.00
C PRO A 14 8.46 -13.03 7.99
N VAL A 15 8.87 -12.60 6.80
CA VAL A 15 9.46 -11.28 6.66
C VAL A 15 8.28 -10.34 6.87
N THR A 16 8.04 -9.97 8.13
CA THR A 16 7.13 -8.91 8.51
C THR A 16 7.78 -7.62 8.06
N ILE A 17 7.78 -7.38 6.75
CA ILE A 17 8.21 -6.13 6.16
C ILE A 17 7.13 -5.13 6.57
N ALA A 18 7.52 -4.14 7.35
CA ALA A 18 6.63 -3.01 7.62
C ALA A 18 6.23 -2.39 6.28
N ILE A 19 4.93 -2.21 6.06
CA ILE A 19 4.44 -1.54 4.85
C ILE A 19 5.00 -0.12 4.81
N ARG A 20 5.42 0.31 3.62
CA ARG A 20 5.86 1.69 3.41
C ARG A 20 4.71 2.54 2.90
N CYS A 21 4.56 3.74 3.43
CA CYS A 21 3.48 4.64 3.05
C CYS A 21 4.02 6.04 2.77
N PHE A 22 3.26 6.82 2.00
CA PHE A 22 3.46 8.26 1.98
C PHE A 22 2.87 8.86 3.26
N ILE A 23 3.64 9.69 3.95
CA ILE A 23 3.23 10.37 5.18
C ILE A 23 3.42 11.88 5.00
N GLY A 24 2.43 12.66 5.40
CA GLY A 24 2.47 14.12 5.36
C GLY A 24 1.20 14.72 4.76
N THR A 25 1.27 16.02 4.52
CA THR A 25 0.13 16.84 4.08
C THR A 25 0.44 17.60 2.78
N ASP A 26 -0.59 17.70 1.94
CA ASP A 26 -0.63 18.47 0.70
C ASP A 26 0.41 18.04 -0.34
N MET A 27 1.48 18.81 -0.51
CA MET A 27 2.56 18.50 -1.46
C MET A 27 3.81 17.96 -0.76
N ASN A 28 3.82 17.92 0.57
CA ASN A 28 4.98 17.56 1.39
C ASN A 28 4.84 16.12 1.90
N PHE A 29 4.87 15.17 0.99
CA PHE A 29 4.85 13.74 1.34
C PHE A 29 6.26 13.19 1.47
N MET A 30 6.50 12.48 2.57
CA MET A 30 7.70 11.69 2.80
C MET A 30 7.37 10.21 2.68
N GLN A 31 8.36 9.40 2.31
CA GLN A 31 8.24 7.95 2.29
C GLN A 31 8.79 7.43 3.62
N ASP A 32 7.98 6.69 4.37
CA ASP A 32 8.42 6.09 5.63
C ASP A 32 7.80 4.70 5.84
N ASP A 33 8.43 3.88 6.66
CA ASP A 33 7.86 2.61 7.06
C ASP A 33 6.83 2.84 8.18
N CYS A 34 5.70 2.16 8.10
CA CYS A 34 4.72 2.17 9.18
C CYS A 34 5.21 1.33 10.36
N LYS A 35 5.74 2.03 11.36
CA LYS A 35 6.31 1.43 12.58
C LYS A 35 5.32 1.59 13.71
N GLY A 36 4.78 0.48 14.20
CA GLY A 36 3.98 0.51 15.42
C GLY A 36 3.13 -0.73 15.64
N ASN A 37 2.74 -0.92 16.89
CA ASN A 37 1.85 -2.01 17.32
C ASN A 37 0.39 -1.54 17.41
N ALA A 38 0.10 -0.29 17.02
CA ALA A 38 -1.25 0.23 16.99
C ALA A 38 -2.07 -0.50 15.92
N LYS A 39 -3.35 -0.77 16.21
CA LYS A 39 -4.28 -1.37 15.24
C LYS A 39 -4.31 -0.51 13.97
N GLY A 40 -4.19 -1.12 12.80
CA GLY A 40 -4.18 -0.40 11.52
C GLY A 40 -2.80 0.11 11.09
N SER A 41 -1.72 -0.15 11.85
CA SER A 41 -0.34 0.19 11.43
C SER A 41 0.12 -0.57 10.19
N ASN A 42 -0.56 -1.64 9.82
CA ASN A 42 -0.36 -2.42 8.61
C ASN A 42 -1.15 -1.88 7.39
N PHE A 43 -1.73 -0.69 7.50
CA PHE A 43 -2.43 -0.01 6.41
C PHE A 43 -1.76 1.33 6.13
N CYS A 44 -1.78 1.76 4.87
CA CYS A 44 -1.62 3.16 4.50
C CYS A 44 -2.99 3.85 4.48
N TYR A 45 -3.01 5.09 4.96
CA TYR A 45 -4.16 5.98 5.02
C TYR A 45 -3.98 7.16 4.06
N LYS A 46 -5.09 7.61 3.47
CA LYS A 46 -5.18 8.84 2.70
C LYS A 46 -6.54 9.48 2.94
N GLN A 47 -6.55 10.77 3.22
CA GLN A 47 -7.75 11.59 3.25
C GLN A 47 -7.64 12.69 2.20
N VAL A 48 -8.72 12.88 1.44
CA VAL A 48 -8.86 13.97 0.48
C VAL A 48 -9.99 14.87 0.97
N THR A 49 -9.68 16.15 1.19
CA THR A 49 -10.71 17.12 1.55
C THR A 49 -11.71 17.30 0.39
N PRO A 50 -13.00 17.54 0.67
CA PRO A 50 -14.05 17.61 -0.36
C PRO A 50 -13.85 18.64 -1.47
N HIS A 51 -12.88 19.55 -1.34
CA HIS A 51 -12.59 20.60 -2.33
C HIS A 51 -11.24 20.38 -3.03
N GLY A 52 -10.64 19.19 -2.88
CA GLY A 52 -9.43 18.79 -3.60
C GLY A 52 -8.16 19.57 -3.26
N GLY A 53 -8.24 20.53 -2.34
CA GLY A 53 -7.14 21.43 -2.00
C GLY A 53 -6.15 20.85 -1.00
N SER A 54 -6.58 19.94 -0.13
CA SER A 54 -5.72 19.31 0.87
C SER A 54 -5.84 17.80 0.88
N SER A 55 -4.70 17.12 0.94
CA SER A 55 -4.61 15.67 1.09
C SER A 55 -3.69 15.33 2.26
N ASN A 56 -4.24 14.63 3.25
CA ASN A 56 -3.46 14.08 4.35
C ASN A 56 -3.15 12.60 4.05
N LYS A 57 -1.94 12.16 4.34
CA LYS A 57 -1.53 10.77 4.20
C LYS A 57 -0.73 10.36 5.41
N ASP A 58 -0.95 9.13 5.86
CA ASP A 58 -0.27 8.57 7.01
C ASP A 58 -0.32 7.05 6.97
N CYS A 59 0.23 6.39 7.97
CA CYS A 59 -0.14 5.03 8.33
C CYS A 59 -1.53 5.02 8.98
N GLY A 60 -2.23 3.89 8.87
CA GLY A 60 -3.63 3.75 9.27
C GLY A 60 -3.91 3.74 10.76
N TYR A 61 -2.96 4.11 11.64
CA TYR A 61 -2.98 4.03 13.11
C TYR A 61 -4.35 4.33 13.77
N GLY A 62 -5.24 3.34 13.83
CA GLY A 62 -6.62 3.46 14.33
C GLY A 62 -7.65 4.05 13.34
N PHE A 63 -7.21 4.72 12.28
CA PHE A 63 -8.06 5.26 11.21
C PHE A 63 -8.47 4.22 10.17
N CYS A 64 -7.68 3.15 10.02
CA CYS A 64 -7.94 2.07 9.09
C CYS A 64 -8.23 0.77 9.83
N SER A 65 -9.36 0.15 9.49
CA SER A 65 -9.71 -1.22 9.91
C SER A 65 -9.82 -2.19 8.74
N GLU A 66 -10.04 -1.69 7.54
CA GLU A 66 -10.26 -2.45 6.32
C GLU A 66 -9.79 -1.66 5.09
N ASP A 67 -9.54 -2.35 3.99
CA ASP A 67 -9.23 -1.73 2.71
C ASP A 67 -10.48 -1.09 2.09
N GLY A 68 -10.31 0.04 1.41
CA GLY A 68 -11.39 0.71 0.68
C GLY A 68 -11.44 2.21 0.92
N CYS A 69 -12.42 2.87 0.31
CA CYS A 69 -12.63 4.31 0.44
C CYS A 69 -14.05 4.64 0.93
N LYS A 70 -14.16 5.50 1.94
CA LYS A 70 -15.43 5.97 2.50
C LYS A 70 -15.33 7.45 2.86
N GLY A 71 -16.22 8.28 2.30
CA GLY A 71 -16.32 9.69 2.69
C GLY A 71 -15.06 10.54 2.44
N GLY A 72 -14.20 10.15 1.50
CA GLY A 72 -12.94 10.85 1.21
C GLY A 72 -11.72 10.29 1.96
N GLU A 73 -11.92 9.31 2.84
CA GLU A 73 -10.88 8.53 3.50
C GLU A 73 -10.67 7.22 2.74
N CYS A 74 -9.43 6.86 2.49
CA CYS A 74 -9.03 5.65 1.78
C CYS A 74 -7.94 4.92 2.55
N CYS A 75 -8.11 3.61 2.69
CA CYS A 75 -7.19 2.71 3.35
C CYS A 75 -6.75 1.60 2.40
N CYS A 76 -5.49 1.21 2.47
CA CYS A 76 -4.94 0.10 1.70
C CYS A 76 -3.82 -0.61 2.49
N SER A 77 -3.82 -1.94 2.46
CA SER A 77 -2.87 -2.80 3.20
C SER A 77 -1.90 -3.56 2.29
N THR A 78 -2.14 -3.52 0.99
CA THR A 78 -1.38 -4.30 0.01
C THR A 78 -0.55 -3.39 -0.88
N GLY A 79 0.77 -3.62 -0.87
CA GLY A 79 1.74 -2.93 -1.70
C GLY A 79 2.30 -1.67 -1.04
N ASP A 80 3.61 -1.48 -1.16
CA ASP A 80 4.27 -0.26 -0.71
C ASP A 80 3.71 0.97 -1.44
N TYR A 81 3.48 2.02 -0.67
CA TYR A 81 3.00 3.32 -1.13
C TYR A 81 1.63 3.26 -1.82
N CYS A 82 0.78 2.30 -1.45
CA CYS A 82 -0.55 2.14 -2.02
C CYS A 82 -1.44 3.40 -1.85
N ASN A 83 -1.17 4.23 -0.84
CA ASN A 83 -1.84 5.52 -0.63
C ASN A 83 -1.32 6.66 -1.54
N GLY A 84 -0.41 6.35 -2.46
CA GLY A 84 0.12 7.27 -3.46
C GLY A 84 -0.92 7.66 -4.52
N ALA A 85 -1.80 6.74 -4.90
CA ALA A 85 -2.65 6.92 -6.07
C ALA A 85 -3.70 8.03 -5.87
N ALA A 86 -3.65 9.04 -6.75
CA ALA A 86 -4.83 9.80 -7.13
C ALA A 86 -5.51 9.03 -8.28
N GLY A 87 -6.42 8.11 -7.97
CA GLY A 87 -7.31 7.49 -8.97
C GLY A 87 -6.67 6.62 -10.07
N SER A 88 -5.38 6.26 -9.99
CA SER A 88 -4.65 5.67 -11.14
C SER A 88 -4.62 4.13 -11.20
N ILE A 89 -5.32 3.42 -10.31
CA ILE A 89 -5.35 1.94 -10.31
C ILE A 89 -5.94 1.38 -11.62
N LEU A 90 -6.69 2.19 -12.38
CA LEU A 90 -7.20 1.78 -13.68
C LEU A 90 -6.11 1.61 -14.76
N LEU A 91 -4.98 2.32 -14.70
CA LEU A 91 -4.04 2.34 -15.83
C LEU A 91 -3.04 1.16 -15.84
N ILE A 92 -2.63 0.67 -14.67
CA ILE A 92 -1.63 -0.42 -14.58
C ILE A 92 -2.27 -1.77 -14.93
N SER A 93 -3.52 -1.99 -14.53
CA SER A 93 -4.28 -3.21 -14.87
C SER A 93 -4.53 -3.35 -16.37
N LEU A 94 -4.68 -2.23 -17.10
CA LEU A 94 -4.83 -2.22 -18.55
C LEU A 94 -3.52 -2.56 -19.28
N ALA A 95 -2.37 -2.13 -18.76
CA ALA A 95 -1.07 -2.41 -19.37
C ALA A 95 -0.68 -3.90 -19.29
N THR A 96 -0.97 -4.57 -18.18
CA THR A 96 -0.68 -6.00 -18.01
C THR A 96 -1.63 -6.89 -18.82
N ALA A 97 -2.91 -6.51 -18.92
CA ALA A 97 -3.87 -7.20 -19.79
C ALA A 97 -3.52 -7.05 -21.28
N ALA A 98 -3.08 -5.87 -21.72
CA ALA A 98 -2.65 -5.63 -23.09
C ALA A 98 -1.40 -6.43 -23.46
N ALA A 99 -0.41 -6.51 -22.56
CA ALA A 99 0.79 -7.31 -22.77
C ALA A 99 0.47 -8.82 -22.86
N ALA A 100 -0.46 -9.32 -22.04
CA ALA A 100 -0.89 -10.72 -22.09
C ALA A 100 -1.70 -11.06 -23.35
N ALA A 101 -2.45 -10.11 -23.90
CA ALA A 101 -3.15 -10.27 -25.17
C ALA A 101 -2.17 -10.26 -26.37
N TRP A 102 -1.12 -9.45 -26.32
CA TRP A 102 -0.08 -9.41 -27.35
C TRP A 102 0.82 -10.64 -27.36
N LEU A 103 1.12 -11.23 -26.21
CA LEU A 103 1.91 -12.47 -26.10
C LEU A 103 1.15 -13.74 -26.50
N ARG A 104 -0.15 -13.63 -26.81
CA ARG A 104 -0.99 -14.74 -27.29
C ARG A 104 -1.28 -14.66 -28.80
N LEU A 105 -0.65 -13.71 -29.50
CA LEU A 105 -0.49 -13.67 -30.97
C LEU A 105 0.94 -14.12 -31.32
#